data_AF-A0A644Z0T6-F1
#
_entry.id   AF-A0A644Z0T6-F1
#
_cell.length_a   1.000
_cell.length_b   1.000
_cell.length_c   1.000
_cell.angle_alpha   90.00
_cell.angle_beta   90.00
_cell.angle_gamma   90.00
#
_symmetry.space_group_name_H-M   'P 1'
#
loop_
_entity.id
_entity.type
_entity.pdbx_description
1 polymer ?
#
loop_
_entity_poly.entity_id
_entity_poly.type
_entity_poly.pdbx_seq_one_letter_code
_entity_poly.pdbx_strand_id
1 'polypeptide(L)' 'MNAEEIDRIEEENFVSITAYSKILSENYLEYLGNKINLNIGMRYSEDEDKTLIYIATPIIKLDY' A
#
# COMPACT_ATOMS: atom_id res chain seq x y z
N MET A 1 10.78 -13.08 -2.63
CA MET A 1 9.83 -12.09 -2.07
C MET A 1 8.43 -12.69 -2.10
N ASN A 2 7.61 -12.47 -1.08
CA ASN A 2 6.25 -13.06 -0.97
C ASN A 2 5.13 -12.15 -1.52
N ALA A 3 5.47 -10.93 -1.93
CA ALA A 3 4.58 -9.99 -2.59
C ALA A 3 5.25 -9.43 -3.85
N GLU A 4 4.42 -9.10 -4.84
CA GLU A 4 4.77 -8.49 -6.13
C GLU A 4 4.18 -7.07 -6.19
N GLU A 5 5.02 -6.08 -6.43
CA GLU A 5 4.60 -4.69 -6.62
C GLU A 5 3.88 -4.53 -7.96
N ILE A 6 2.72 -3.89 -7.93
CA ILE A 6 1.86 -3.67 -9.10
C ILE A 6 1.83 -2.19 -9.46
N ASP A 7 1.78 -1.32 -8.45
CA ASP A 7 1.74 0.13 -8.63
C ASP A 7 2.42 0.85 -7.48
N ARG A 8 2.91 2.06 -7.77
CA ARG A 8 3.64 2.92 -6.85
C ARG A 8 3.29 4.37 -7.08
N ILE A 9 2.95 5.05 -5.99
CA ILE A 9 2.85 6.50 -5.93
C ILE A 9 3.96 6.97 -5.00
N GLU A 10 4.78 7.90 -5.47
CA GLU A 10 5.90 8.46 -4.71
C GLU A 10 5.90 9.97 -4.87
N GLU A 11 5.87 10.65 -3.73
CA GLU A 11 5.94 12.10 -3.57
C GLU A 11 7.03 12.43 -2.53
N GLU A 12 7.35 13.71 -2.35
CA GLU A 12 8.52 14.15 -1.57
C GLU A 12 8.59 13.55 -0.16
N ASN A 13 7.46 13.42 0.53
CA ASN A 13 7.37 12.89 1.91
C ASN A 13 6.43 11.68 2.05
N PHE A 14 6.03 11.05 0.94
CA PHE A 14 5.04 9.99 0.92
C PHE A 14 5.36 8.93 -0.14
N VAL A 15 5.20 7.66 0.22
CA VAL A 15 5.21 6.55 -0.72
C VAL A 15 4.05 5.62 -0.43
N SER A 16 3.35 5.20 -1.48
CA SER A 16 2.31 4.17 -1.43
C SER A 16 2.63 3.09 -2.45
N ILE A 17 2.68 1.85 -1.97
CA ILE A 17 2.94 0.67 -2.77
C ILE A 17 1.68 -0.19 -2.76
N THR A 18 1.16 -0.48 -3.94
CA THR A 18 0.08 -1.47 -4.13
C THR A 18 0.69 -2.75 -4.68
N ALA A 19 0.36 -3.88 -4.05
CA ALA A 19 0.99 -5.15 -4.31
C ALA A 19 0.01 -6.33 -4.23
N TYR A 20 0.47 -7.46 -4.75
CA TYR A 20 -0.17 -8.76 -4.59
C TYR A 20 0.72 -9.74 -3.85
N SER A 21 0.21 -10.32 -2.78
CA SER A 21 0.84 -11.38 -2.01
C SER A 21 0.06 -12.67 -2.11
N LYS A 22 0.74 -13.77 -2.47
CA LYS A 22 0.13 -15.12 -2.51
C LYS A 22 -0.27 -15.62 -1.13
N ILE A 23 0.27 -15.04 -0.06
CA ILE A 23 -0.06 -15.39 1.33
C ILE A 23 -1.47 -14.88 1.69
N LEU A 24 -1.92 -13.78 1.08
CA LEU A 24 -3.20 -13.13 1.34
C LEU A 24 -4.23 -13.45 0.24
N SER A 25 -4.18 -14.65 -0.33
CA SER A 25 -4.91 -15.00 -1.56
C SER A 25 -6.43 -14.96 -1.46
N GLU A 26 -7.00 -15.00 -0.24
CA GLU A 26 -8.44 -15.06 -0.01
C GLU A 26 -9.16 -13.72 -0.18
N ASN A 27 -8.45 -12.58 -0.01
CA ASN A 27 -9.03 -11.25 -0.09
C ASN A 27 -8.27 -10.40 -1.10
N TYR A 28 -8.82 -10.19 -2.29
CA TYR A 28 -8.21 -9.35 -3.33
C TYR A 28 -9.25 -8.48 -4.02
N LEU A 29 -8.78 -7.43 -4.67
CA LEU A 29 -9.54 -6.58 -5.58
C LEU A 29 -8.93 -6.65 -6.98
N GLU A 30 -9.75 -6.43 -8.00
CA GLU A 30 -9.28 -6.23 -9.37
C GLU A 30 -9.00 -4.73 -9.59
N TYR A 31 -7.80 -4.41 -10.07
CA TYR A 31 -7.32 -3.05 -10.32
C TYR A 31 -6.51 -3.02 -11.62
N LEU A 32 -7.01 -2.29 -12.64
CA LEU A 32 -6.38 -2.18 -13.96
C LEU A 32 -6.00 -3.53 -14.59
N GLY A 33 -6.80 -4.58 -14.36
CA GLY A 33 -6.55 -5.93 -14.87
C GLY A 33 -5.57 -6.76 -14.03
N ASN A 34 -5.11 -6.24 -12.89
CA ASN A 34 -4.27 -6.93 -11.91
C ASN A 34 -5.06 -7.24 -10.63
N LYS A 35 -4.70 -8.32 -9.95
CA LYS A 35 -5.20 -8.58 -8.59
C LYS A 35 -4.33 -7.85 -7.59
N ILE A 36 -4.93 -7.08 -6.69
CA ILE A 36 -4.23 -6.41 -5.58
C ILE A 36 -4.80 -6.88 -4.24
N ASN A 37 -3.95 -7.05 -3.24
CA ASN A 37 -4.41 -7.44 -1.89
C ASN A 37 -3.53 -6.92 -0.75
N LEU A 38 -2.57 -6.05 -1.06
CA LEU A 38 -1.71 -5.43 -0.08
C LEU A 38 -1.47 -3.98 -0.50
N ASN A 39 -1.66 -3.06 0.43
CA ASN A 39 -1.25 -1.68 0.25
C ASN A 39 -0.40 -1.25 1.45
N ILE A 40 0.74 -0.62 1.16
CA ILE A 40 1.68 -0.10 2.17
C ILE A 40 1.86 1.38 1.87
N GLY A 41 1.38 2.24 2.78
CA GLY A 41 1.60 3.67 2.75
C GLY A 41 2.63 4.07 3.81
N MET A 42 3.57 4.93 3.46
CA MET A 42 4.54 5.48 4.42
C MET A 42 4.67 6.98 4.19
N ARG A 43 4.63 7.76 5.28
CA ARG A 43 4.88 9.20 5.23
C ARG A 43 5.61 9.68 6.46
N TYR A 44 6.35 10.77 6.31
CA TYR A 44 6.80 11.54 7.47
C TYR A 44 5.71 12.52 7.89
N SER A 45 5.39 12.57 9.18
CA SER A 45 4.57 13.61 9.79
C SER A 45 5.48 14.56 10.56
N GLU A 46 5.56 15.81 10.09
CA GLU A 46 6.31 16.86 10.78
C GLU A 46 5.67 17.22 12.14
N ASP A 47 4.33 17.25 12.21
CA ASP A 47 3.59 17.55 13.44
C ASP A 47 3.88 16.54 14.57
N GLU A 48 4.00 15.26 14.22
CA GLU A 48 4.28 14.19 15.18
C GLU A 48 5.78 13.87 15.33
N ASP A 49 6.62 14.48 14.49
CA ASP A 49 8.06 14.19 14.34
C ASP A 49 8.34 12.69 14.15
N LYS A 50 7.53 12.03 13.31
CA LYS A 50 7.51 10.56 13.16
C LYS A 50 7.25 10.13 11.73
N THR A 51 7.84 8.99 11.36
CA THR A 51 7.42 8.23 10.19
C THR A 51 6.24 7.34 10.55
N LEU A 52 5.13 7.53 9.82
CA LEU A 52 3.92 6.73 9.92
C LEU A 52 3.93 5.69 8.81
N ILE A 53 3.68 4.43 9.18
CA ILE A 53 3.56 3.31 8.25
C ILE A 53 2.15 2.74 8.40
N TYR A 54 1.42 2.69 7.29
CA TYR A 54 0.10 2.10 7.18
C TYR A 54 0.19 0.84 6.34
N ILE A 55 -0.41 -0.25 6.80
CA ILE A 55 -0.47 -1.53 6.10
C ILE A 55 -1.92 -1.99 6.11
N ALA A 56 -2.48 -2.28 4.94
CA ALA A 56 -3.84 -2.79 4.82
C ALA A 56 -3.95 -3.93 3.81
N THR A 57 -4.98 -4.75 4.02
CA THR A 57 -5.50 -5.69 3.03
C THR A 57 -7.00 -5.39 2.82
N PRO A 58 -7.47 -5.22 1.57
CA PRO A 58 -6.69 -5.17 0.33
C PRO A 58 -6.06 -3.79 0.05
N ILE A 59 -6.71 -2.69 0.45
CA ILE A 59 -6.26 -1.31 0.19
C ILE A 59 -6.65 -0.37 1.33
N ILE A 60 -5.90 0.72 1.50
CA ILE A 60 -6.24 1.80 2.44
C ILE A 60 -7.26 2.72 1.78
N LYS A 61 -8.37 2.99 2.47
CA LYS A 61 -9.48 3.83 1.96
C LYS A 61 -9.61 5.18 2.68
N LEU A 62 -8.54 5.60 3.35
CA LEU A 62 -8.47 6.91 4.02
C LEU A 62 -8.08 7.95 2.97
N ASP A 63 -8.80 9.07 2.95
CA ASP A 63 -8.31 10.27 2.28
C ASP A 63 -7.17 10.84 3.13
N TYR A 64 -6.01 11.05 2.51
CA TYR A 64 -4.79 11.51 3.18
C TYR A 64 -4.60 13.01 3.11
#